data_AF-A0A2T0AR19-F1
#
_entry.id   AF-A0A2T0AR19-F1
#
_cell.length_a   1.000
_cell.length_b   1.000
_cell.length_c   1.000
_cell.angle_alpha   90.00
_cell.angle_beta   90.00
_cell.angle_gamma   90.00
#
_symmetry.space_group_name_H-M   'P 1'
#
loop_
_entity.id
_entity.type
_entity.pdbx_description
1 polymer ?
#
loop_
_entity_poly.entity_id
_entity_poly.type
_entity_poly.pdbx_seq_one_letter_code
_entity_poly.pdbx_strand_id
1 'polypeptide(L)'
;MLKRLLKDRYGAALIWFLIFLPLLMLAMAYLTDYIQATTESDIDVQRALEMAVRAAAMQVTPDSQANGRPRINTAAAHAVFRRKLAENLGLDPNTLTPLKGSAMKTRPDYVLVVYNGDDAYAAGGALAAYKYVFSGGLTGGVMAAAGFPYTFGITSSDVLPGGGGTLQTSLDMPGVVAVINTSVTKILGKSSITPVRWAAAKIVCPNGRCRP
;
A
#
# COMPACT_ATOMS: atom_id res chain seq x y z
N MET A 1 31.18 -27.60 -35.09
CA MET A 1 29.78 -27.29 -35.50
C MET A 1 29.67 -25.92 -36.16
N LEU A 2 30.24 -24.85 -35.57
CA LEU A 2 30.24 -23.49 -36.14
C LEU A 2 30.81 -23.40 -37.57
N LYS A 3 31.90 -24.12 -37.87
CA LYS A 3 32.55 -24.14 -39.20
C LYS A 3 31.68 -24.79 -40.30
N ARG A 4 30.66 -25.58 -39.95
CA ARG A 4 29.77 -26.23 -40.92
C ARG A 4 28.57 -25.34 -41.27
N LEU A 5 28.13 -24.50 -40.33
CA LEU A 5 27.10 -23.46 -40.52
C LEU A 5 27.57 -22.32 -41.44
N LEU A 6 28.86 -21.99 -41.41
CA LEU A 6 29.45 -20.96 -42.29
C LEU A 6 29.76 -21.45 -43.71
N LYS A 7 29.60 -22.75 -43.98
CA LYS A 7 29.91 -23.39 -45.28
C LYS A 7 28.64 -23.84 -46.00
N ASP A 8 27.54 -23.11 -45.83
CA ASP A 8 26.29 -23.39 -46.53
C ASP A 8 26.21 -22.50 -47.78
N ARG A 9 26.31 -23.11 -48.96
CA ARG A 9 26.48 -22.42 -50.26
C ARG A 9 25.25 -21.64 -50.74
N TYR A 10 24.13 -21.67 -50.00
CA TYR A 10 22.86 -21.07 -50.39
C TYR A 10 22.39 -19.90 -49.52
N GLY A 11 23.18 -19.42 -48.55
CA GLY A 11 22.85 -18.24 -47.75
C GLY A 11 21.59 -18.36 -46.87
N ALA A 12 20.88 -19.50 -46.90
CA ALA A 12 19.63 -19.72 -46.18
C ALA A 12 19.80 -19.58 -44.65
N ALA A 13 20.90 -20.08 -44.08
CA ALA A 13 21.19 -19.92 -42.65
C ALA A 13 21.38 -18.45 -42.25
N LEU A 14 21.98 -17.63 -43.12
CA LEU A 14 22.15 -16.19 -42.90
C LEU A 14 20.81 -15.45 -42.97
N ILE A 15 19.95 -15.83 -43.94
CA ILE A 15 18.59 -15.27 -44.09
C ILE A 15 17.73 -15.59 -42.86
N TRP A 16 17.75 -16.85 -42.40
CA TRP A 16 17.04 -17.25 -41.18
C TRP A 16 17.56 -16.51 -39.95
N PHE A 17 18.87 -16.30 -39.83
CA PHE A 17 19.45 -15.51 -38.74
C PHE A 17 19.02 -14.04 -38.79
N LEU A 18 18.97 -13.43 -39.98
CA LEU A 18 18.52 -12.06 -40.22
C LEU A 18 17.02 -11.85 -39.91
N ILE A 19 16.19 -12.89 -40.05
CA ILE A 19 14.77 -12.86 -39.67
C ILE A 19 14.61 -13.15 -38.17
N PHE A 20 15.41 -14.07 -37.62
CA PHE A 20 15.33 -14.46 -36.22
C PHE A 20 15.78 -13.33 -35.29
N LEU A 21 16.79 -12.55 -35.67
CA LEU A 21 17.33 -11.46 -34.85
C LEU A 21 16.31 -10.34 -34.54
N PRO A 22 15.55 -9.77 -35.50
CA PRO A 22 14.50 -8.80 -35.19
C PRO A 22 13.33 -9.43 -34.41
N LEU A 23 13.02 -10.70 -34.65
CA LEU A 23 11.99 -11.43 -33.88
C LEU A 23 12.40 -11.63 -32.41
N LEU A 24 13.68 -11.94 -32.17
CA LEU A 24 14.26 -12.03 -30.84
C LEU A 24 14.26 -10.66 -30.14
N MET A 25 14.63 -9.59 -30.85
CA MET A 25 14.56 -8.22 -30.31
C MET A 25 13.13 -7.83 -29.94
N LEU A 26 12.14 -8.16 -30.78
CA LEU A 26 10.73 -7.88 -30.51
C LEU A 26 10.21 -8.71 -29.32
N ALA A 27 10.63 -9.97 -29.20
CA ALA A 27 10.32 -10.80 -28.04
C ALA A 27 10.94 -10.24 -26.74
N MET A 28 12.19 -9.78 -26.78
CA MET A 28 12.88 -9.16 -25.64
C MET A 28 12.24 -7.83 -25.24
N ALA A 29 11.86 -7.00 -26.21
CA ALA A 29 11.11 -5.76 -25.96
C ALA A 29 9.76 -6.05 -25.27
N TYR A 30 9.01 -7.03 -25.80
CA TYR A 30 7.73 -7.45 -25.22
C TYR A 30 7.88 -8.00 -23.79
N LEU A 31 8.92 -8.79 -23.53
CA LEU A 31 9.23 -9.31 -22.19
C LEU A 31 9.58 -8.18 -21.21
N THR A 32 10.32 -7.16 -21.65
CA THR A 32 10.73 -6.03 -20.82
C THR A 32 9.53 -5.15 -20.44
N ASP A 33 8.68 -4.81 -21.41
CA ASP A 33 7.46 -4.01 -21.17
C ASP A 33 6.49 -4.74 -20.23
N TYR A 34 6.39 -6.07 -20.36
CA TYR A 34 5.54 -6.89 -19.50
C TYR A 34 6.01 -6.89 -18.03
N ILE A 35 7.33 -7.00 -17.79
CA ILE A 35 7.89 -7.00 -16.44
C ILE A 35 7.79 -5.61 -15.82
N GLN A 36 8.09 -4.55 -16.57
CA GLN A 36 8.04 -3.17 -16.09
C GLN A 36 6.62 -2.75 -15.68
N ALA A 37 5.62 -2.99 -16.53
CA ALA A 37 4.26 -2.55 -16.26
C ALA A 37 3.63 -3.18 -15.00
N THR A 38 3.95 -4.44 -14.71
CA THR A 38 3.44 -5.12 -13.51
C THR A 38 4.19 -4.70 -12.24
N THR A 39 5.50 -4.47 -12.34
CA THR A 39 6.34 -4.10 -11.20
C THR A 39 6.14 -2.65 -10.79
N GLU A 40 6.06 -1.72 -11.73
CA GLU A 40 5.88 -0.29 -11.44
C GLU A 40 4.54 -0.01 -10.77
N SER A 41 3.46 -0.58 -11.30
CA SER A 41 2.12 -0.39 -10.74
C SER A 41 1.98 -0.89 -9.30
N ASP A 42 2.76 -1.92 -8.96
CA ASP A 42 2.75 -2.51 -7.64
C ASP A 42 3.56 -1.69 -6.62
N ILE A 43 4.72 -1.20 -7.05
CA ILE A 43 5.56 -0.28 -6.27
C ILE A 43 4.80 1.03 -6.00
N ASP A 44 4.07 1.54 -6.98
CA ASP A 44 3.30 2.77 -6.84
C ASP A 44 2.19 2.61 -5.79
N VAL A 45 1.45 1.50 -5.80
CA VAL A 45 0.41 1.24 -4.80
C VAL A 45 1.01 1.11 -3.39
N GLN A 46 2.12 0.38 -3.25
CA GLN A 46 2.80 0.24 -1.97
C GLN A 46 3.28 1.60 -1.44
N ARG A 47 3.95 2.41 -2.29
CA ARG A 47 4.47 3.72 -1.92
C ARG A 47 3.34 4.71 -1.60
N ALA A 48 2.26 4.69 -2.37
CA ALA A 48 1.08 5.50 -2.13
C ALA A 48 0.46 5.20 -0.77
N LEU A 49 0.34 3.92 -0.42
CA LEU A 49 -0.18 3.46 0.86
C LEU A 49 0.75 3.89 2.02
N GLU A 50 2.06 3.67 1.89
CA GLU A 50 3.03 4.06 2.93
C GLU A 50 2.99 5.56 3.23
N MET A 51 2.92 6.41 2.19
CA MET A 51 2.80 7.86 2.38
C MET A 51 1.48 8.24 3.06
N ALA A 52 0.38 7.58 2.70
CA ALA A 52 -0.92 7.82 3.33
C ALA A 52 -0.94 7.40 4.81
N VAL A 53 -0.38 6.23 5.15
CA VAL A 53 -0.28 5.74 6.53
C VAL A 53 0.63 6.62 7.37
N ARG A 54 1.76 7.07 6.84
CA ARG A 54 2.65 8.03 7.53
C ARG A 54 1.96 9.36 7.79
N ALA A 55 1.25 9.90 6.81
CA ALA A 55 0.50 11.15 6.97
C ALA A 55 -0.63 11.02 8.01
N ALA A 56 -1.28 9.86 8.06
CA ALA A 56 -2.28 9.54 9.08
C ALA A 56 -1.68 9.45 10.49
N ALA A 57 -0.52 8.80 10.64
CA ALA A 57 0.19 8.70 11.91
C ALA A 57 0.69 10.06 12.43
N MET A 58 0.87 11.05 11.55
CA MET A 58 1.22 12.43 11.92
C MET A 58 0.03 13.26 12.42
N GLN A 59 -1.20 12.74 12.39
CA GLN A 59 -2.38 13.46 12.89
C GLN A 59 -2.48 13.38 14.42
N VAL A 60 -1.47 13.91 15.10
CA VAL A 60 -1.38 13.92 16.56
C VAL A 60 -2.26 15.02 17.15
N THR A 61 -2.92 14.75 18.27
CA THR A 61 -3.70 15.78 18.98
C THR A 61 -2.76 16.78 19.68
N PRO A 62 -3.03 18.10 19.61
CA PRO A 62 -2.18 19.11 20.23
C PRO A 62 -1.91 18.87 21.72
N ASP A 63 -2.94 18.47 22.47
CA ASP A 63 -2.83 18.21 23.91
C ASP A 63 -1.87 17.05 24.21
N SER A 64 -1.95 15.98 23.44
CA SER A 64 -1.07 14.82 23.61
C SER A 64 0.38 15.15 23.26
N GLN A 65 0.58 16.01 22.26
CA GLN A 65 1.90 16.47 21.84
C GLN A 65 2.52 17.39 22.89
N ALA A 66 1.75 18.32 23.45
CA ALA A 66 2.19 19.24 24.50
C ALA A 66 2.62 18.50 25.78
N ASN A 67 1.96 17.38 26.09
CA ASN A 67 2.26 16.55 27.25
C ASN A 67 3.37 15.50 27.00
N GLY A 68 4.00 15.49 25.82
CA GLY A 68 5.06 14.53 25.48
C GLY A 68 4.61 13.07 25.37
N ARG A 69 3.30 12.83 25.22
CA ARG A 69 2.70 11.50 25.01
C ARG A 69 1.85 11.55 23.74
N PRO A 70 2.47 11.63 22.55
CA PRO A 70 1.74 11.90 21.32
C PRO A 70 0.71 10.80 21.05
N ARG A 71 -0.54 11.19 20.81
CA ARG A 71 -1.66 10.32 20.42
C ARG A 71 -2.33 10.82 19.16
N ILE A 72 -2.71 9.89 18.31
CA ILE A 72 -3.26 10.15 16.99
C ILE A 72 -4.77 10.41 17.11
N ASN A 73 -5.23 11.54 16.61
CA ASN A 73 -6.66 11.79 16.42
C ASN A 73 -7.19 10.83 15.34
N THR A 74 -8.09 9.93 15.73
CA THR A 74 -8.49 8.82 14.86
C THR A 74 -9.30 9.28 13.64
N ALA A 75 -10.16 10.29 13.80
CA ALA A 75 -10.99 10.82 12.73
C ALA A 75 -10.15 11.66 11.74
N ALA A 76 -9.28 12.52 12.26
CA ALA A 76 -8.36 13.31 11.43
C ALA A 76 -7.38 12.40 10.68
N ALA A 77 -6.86 11.36 11.33
CA ALA A 77 -6.00 10.36 10.70
C ALA A 77 -6.69 9.69 9.51
N HIS A 78 -7.95 9.29 9.67
CA HIS A 78 -8.74 8.70 8.57
C HIS A 78 -8.97 9.68 7.42
N ALA A 79 -9.36 10.92 7.73
CA ALA A 79 -9.57 11.96 6.71
C ALA A 79 -8.29 12.23 5.90
N VAL A 80 -7.14 12.36 6.59
CA VAL A 80 -5.84 12.58 5.94
C VAL A 80 -5.36 11.36 5.17
N PHE A 81 -5.53 10.16 5.72
CA PHE A 81 -5.25 8.90 5.04
C PHE A 81 -5.98 8.84 3.71
N ARG A 82 -7.30 9.03 3.73
CA ARG A 82 -8.15 8.96 2.54
C ARG A 82 -7.75 9.99 1.50
N ARG A 83 -7.52 11.24 1.91
CA ARG A 83 -7.07 12.31 1.02
C ARG A 83 -5.72 11.96 0.37
N LYS A 84 -4.74 11.53 1.15
CA LYS A 84 -3.40 11.20 0.64
C LYS A 84 -3.41 9.98 -0.27
N LEU A 85 -4.21 8.97 0.08
CA LEU A 85 -4.39 7.81 -0.78
C LEU A 85 -5.01 8.20 -2.13
N ALA A 86 -6.01 9.08 -2.12
CA ALA A 86 -6.65 9.57 -3.33
C ALA A 86 -5.68 10.39 -4.20
N GLU A 87 -4.93 11.31 -3.61
CA GLU A 87 -3.90 12.09 -4.30
C GLU A 87 -2.84 11.20 -4.95
N ASN A 88 -2.34 10.19 -4.22
CA ASN A 88 -1.25 9.34 -4.69
C ASN A 88 -1.67 8.33 -5.78
N LEU A 89 -2.93 7.88 -5.75
CA LEU A 89 -3.46 6.89 -6.72
C LEU A 89 -4.27 7.53 -7.86
N GLY A 90 -4.38 8.86 -7.89
CA GLY A 90 -5.20 9.57 -8.88
C GLY A 90 -6.69 9.24 -8.75
N LEU A 91 -7.21 9.19 -7.52
CA LEU A 91 -8.61 8.92 -7.23
C LEU A 91 -9.34 10.22 -6.87
N ASP A 92 -10.66 10.20 -7.01
CA ASP A 92 -11.50 11.26 -6.48
C ASP A 92 -11.45 11.26 -4.93
N PRO A 93 -11.19 12.40 -4.27
CA PRO A 93 -11.03 12.45 -2.81
C PRO A 93 -12.33 12.18 -2.05
N ASN A 94 -13.49 12.34 -2.69
CA ASN A 94 -14.80 12.19 -2.06
C ASN A 94 -15.34 10.76 -2.15
N THR A 95 -15.08 10.09 -3.25
CA THR A 95 -15.68 8.80 -3.59
C THR A 95 -14.66 7.67 -3.73
N LEU A 96 -13.38 8.02 -3.85
CA LEU A 96 -12.25 7.14 -4.19
C LEU A 96 -12.40 6.43 -5.54
N THR A 97 -13.28 6.92 -6.41
CA THR A 97 -13.37 6.40 -7.77
C THR A 97 -12.14 6.84 -8.57
N PRO A 98 -11.53 5.96 -9.39
CA PRO A 98 -10.41 6.34 -10.24
C PRO A 98 -10.76 7.51 -11.17
N LEU A 99 -9.90 8.53 -11.21
CA LEU A 99 -10.03 9.62 -12.17
C LEU A 99 -9.59 9.17 -13.56
N LYS A 100 -10.00 9.91 -14.59
CA LYS A 100 -9.53 9.67 -15.96
C LYS A 100 -8.00 9.81 -16.00
N GLY A 101 -7.32 8.74 -16.43
CA GLY A 101 -5.86 8.68 -16.46
C GLY A 101 -5.20 8.05 -15.22
N SER A 102 -5.97 7.62 -14.21
CA SER A 102 -5.45 6.78 -13.14
C SER A 102 -5.08 5.38 -13.65
N ALA A 103 -4.05 4.79 -13.06
CA ALA A 103 -3.71 3.37 -13.27
C ALA A 103 -4.76 2.42 -12.68
N MET A 104 -5.58 2.89 -11.74
CA MET A 104 -6.57 2.07 -11.04
C MET A 104 -7.78 1.76 -11.94
N LYS A 105 -8.17 0.49 -12.00
CA LYS A 105 -9.34 0.01 -12.77
C LYS A 105 -10.64 0.17 -11.99
N THR A 106 -10.58 -0.06 -10.69
CA THR A 106 -11.74 0.01 -9.80
C THR A 106 -11.42 0.85 -8.58
N ARG A 107 -12.47 1.30 -7.88
CA ARG A 107 -12.34 1.88 -6.56
C ARG A 107 -11.61 0.89 -5.63
N PRO A 108 -10.62 1.34 -4.84
CA PRO A 108 -9.94 0.48 -3.89
C PRO A 108 -10.78 0.27 -2.63
N ASP A 109 -10.64 -0.92 -2.04
CA ASP A 109 -11.14 -1.22 -0.71
C ASP A 109 -9.96 -1.13 0.28
N TYR A 110 -10.19 -0.67 1.50
CA TYR A 110 -9.14 -0.61 2.52
C TYR A 110 -9.66 -0.83 3.92
N VAL A 111 -8.76 -1.26 4.79
CA VAL A 111 -8.92 -1.24 6.25
C VAL A 111 -7.81 -0.37 6.83
N LEU A 112 -8.18 0.53 7.73
CA LEU A 112 -7.27 1.41 8.47
C LEU A 112 -7.51 1.21 9.96
N VAL A 113 -6.48 0.85 10.71
CA VAL A 113 -6.49 0.78 12.16
C VAL A 113 -5.61 1.88 12.71
N VAL A 114 -6.17 2.73 13.54
CA VAL A 114 -5.44 3.72 14.34
C VAL A 114 -5.35 3.17 15.76
N TYR A 115 -4.14 3.03 16.28
CA TYR A 115 -3.88 2.43 17.59
C TYR A 115 -3.06 3.38 18.47
N ASN A 116 -3.64 3.77 19.59
CA ASN A 116 -3.08 4.68 20.59
C ASN A 116 -2.78 3.98 21.92
N GLY A 117 -3.25 2.75 22.13
CA GLY A 117 -2.97 1.92 23.31
C GLY A 117 -3.75 2.29 24.57
N ASP A 118 -4.17 3.55 24.72
CA ASP A 118 -4.98 4.06 25.84
C ASP A 118 -5.94 5.18 25.42
N ASP A 119 -6.97 5.43 26.25
CA ASP A 119 -8.00 6.47 26.05
C ASP A 119 -7.67 7.80 26.75
N ALA A 120 -6.40 8.02 27.15
CA ALA A 120 -6.01 9.18 27.97
C ALA A 120 -6.32 10.53 27.29
N TYR A 121 -6.43 10.55 25.96
CA TYR A 121 -6.72 11.75 25.15
C TYR A 121 -7.97 11.59 24.28
N ALA A 122 -8.91 10.71 24.68
CA ALA A 122 -10.12 10.43 23.93
C ALA A 122 -11.00 11.68 23.70
N ALA A 123 -11.02 12.62 24.64
CA ALA A 123 -11.76 13.89 24.52
C ALA A 123 -11.27 14.76 23.33
N GLY A 124 -9.99 14.65 22.97
CA GLY A 124 -9.40 15.30 21.79
C GLY A 124 -9.56 14.51 20.48
N GLY A 125 -10.33 13.42 20.50
CA GLY A 125 -10.53 12.51 19.37
C GLY A 125 -9.44 11.43 19.23
N ALA A 126 -8.55 11.29 20.21
CA ALA A 126 -7.54 10.23 20.22
C ALA A 126 -8.02 9.02 21.04
N LEU A 127 -8.92 8.24 20.44
CA LEU A 127 -9.44 6.99 21.01
C LEU A 127 -8.33 5.93 21.08
N ALA A 128 -8.41 5.00 22.04
CA ALA A 128 -7.39 3.98 22.30
C ALA A 128 -7.11 3.10 21.09
N ALA A 129 -8.15 2.67 20.38
CA ALA A 129 -8.03 1.96 19.13
C ALA A 129 -9.30 2.13 18.31
N TYR A 130 -9.16 2.40 17.02
CA TYR A 130 -10.29 2.53 16.11
C TYR A 130 -9.98 1.93 14.75
N LYS A 131 -10.94 1.18 14.21
CA LYS A 131 -10.85 0.56 12.90
C LYS A 131 -11.85 1.17 11.95
N TYR A 132 -11.38 1.54 10.77
CA TYR A 132 -12.17 1.97 9.63
C TYR A 132 -12.08 0.90 8.56
N VAL A 133 -13.22 0.53 8.00
CA VAL A 133 -13.34 -0.39 6.87
C VAL A 133 -14.06 0.34 5.75
N PHE A 134 -13.44 0.40 4.59
CA PHE A 134 -14.04 0.97 3.39
C PHE A 134 -14.17 -0.13 2.34
N SER A 135 -15.38 -0.65 2.19
CA SER A 135 -15.77 -1.58 1.14
C SER A 135 -17.25 -1.39 0.85
N GLY A 136 -17.60 -0.88 -0.33
CA GLY A 136 -18.99 -0.47 -0.61
C GLY A 136 -19.36 0.88 0.02
N GLY A 137 -18.96 1.12 1.26
CA GLY A 137 -19.12 2.34 2.06
C GLY A 137 -18.17 2.34 3.27
N LEU A 138 -18.20 3.41 4.06
CA LEU A 138 -17.39 3.52 5.27
C LEU A 138 -18.13 2.94 6.47
N THR A 139 -17.52 1.96 7.11
CA THR A 139 -17.92 1.45 8.43
C THR A 139 -16.73 1.53 9.38
N GLY A 140 -16.98 1.40 10.67
CA GLY A 140 -15.90 1.39 11.65
C GLY A 140 -16.39 1.23 13.06
N GLY A 141 -15.45 1.04 13.98
CA GLY A 141 -15.75 0.87 15.39
C GLY A 141 -14.52 0.94 16.28
N VAL A 142 -14.77 1.18 17.56
CA VAL A 142 -13.77 1.12 18.62
C VAL A 142 -13.30 -0.33 18.78
N MET A 143 -12.00 -0.51 19.00
CA MET A 143 -11.40 -1.80 19.29
C MET A 143 -10.91 -1.84 20.73
N ALA A 144 -10.79 -3.04 21.30
CA ALA A 144 -10.09 -3.22 22.56
C ALA A 144 -8.60 -2.86 22.40
N ALA A 145 -8.08 -2.06 23.32
CA ALA A 145 -6.65 -1.76 23.41
C ALA A 145 -6.05 -2.45 24.63
N ALA A 146 -4.79 -2.90 24.50
CA ALA A 146 -4.06 -3.59 25.56
C ALA A 146 -2.71 -2.91 25.86
N GLY A 147 -2.61 -1.60 25.62
CA GLY A 147 -1.36 -0.85 25.76
C GLY A 147 -0.32 -1.21 24.71
N PHE A 148 0.95 -0.98 25.03
CA PHE A 148 2.08 -1.23 24.14
C PHE A 148 3.06 -2.23 24.77
N PRO A 149 3.73 -3.08 23.97
CA PRO A 149 3.54 -3.28 22.53
C PRO A 149 2.25 -4.05 22.20
N TYR A 150 1.73 -3.86 21.00
CA TYR A 150 0.55 -4.56 20.49
C TYR A 150 0.76 -5.10 19.08
N THR A 151 0.42 -6.36 18.87
CA THR A 151 0.63 -7.05 17.59
C THR A 151 -0.67 -7.15 16.80
N PHE A 152 -0.58 -6.79 15.53
CA PHE A 152 -1.65 -6.93 14.54
C PHE A 152 -1.32 -8.04 13.55
N GLY A 153 -2.32 -8.88 13.30
CA GLY A 153 -2.37 -9.80 12.18
C GLY A 153 -2.83 -9.09 10.91
N ILE A 154 -2.21 -9.39 9.78
CA ILE A 154 -2.54 -8.77 8.49
C ILE A 154 -3.01 -9.85 7.53
N THR A 155 -4.20 -9.65 6.99
CA THR A 155 -4.82 -10.52 5.98
C THR A 155 -5.10 -9.72 4.72
N SER A 156 -5.54 -10.39 3.64
CA SER A 156 -5.82 -9.73 2.36
C SER A 156 -7.01 -8.77 2.37
N SER A 157 -7.85 -8.85 3.39
CA SER A 157 -9.08 -8.05 3.51
C SER A 157 -9.19 -7.35 4.85
N ASP A 158 -8.31 -7.64 5.81
CA ASP A 158 -8.48 -7.15 7.16
C ASP A 158 -7.20 -7.05 8.00
N VAL A 159 -7.27 -6.21 9.03
CA VAL A 159 -6.28 -6.10 10.11
C VAL A 159 -6.91 -6.65 11.39
N LEU A 160 -6.31 -7.70 11.93
CA LEU A 160 -6.79 -8.45 13.08
C LEU A 160 -6.03 -8.08 14.37
N PRO A 161 -6.72 -7.78 15.47
CA PRO A 161 -6.07 -7.62 16.77
C PRO A 161 -5.49 -8.94 17.29
N GLY A 162 -4.36 -8.90 18.00
CA GLY A 162 -3.83 -10.05 18.76
C GLY A 162 -2.89 -10.99 18.01
N GLY A 163 -2.34 -10.59 16.86
CA GLY A 163 -1.25 -11.32 16.20
C GLY A 163 -1.64 -12.67 15.57
N GLY A 164 -2.80 -12.77 14.91
CA GLY A 164 -3.18 -13.93 14.10
C GLY A 164 -2.78 -13.82 12.62
N GLY A 165 -2.55 -14.94 11.93
CA GLY A 165 -2.33 -14.96 10.47
C GLY A 165 -0.85 -14.99 10.03
N THR A 166 -0.63 -15.03 8.71
CA THR A 166 0.69 -15.26 8.07
C THR A 166 1.60 -14.04 8.11
N LEU A 167 1.04 -12.83 8.13
CA LEU A 167 1.77 -11.57 8.21
C LEU A 167 1.41 -10.87 9.52
N GLN A 168 2.41 -10.34 10.20
CA GLN A 168 2.22 -9.66 11.48
C GLN A 168 3.05 -8.39 11.55
N THR A 169 2.55 -7.41 12.29
CA THR A 169 3.28 -6.19 12.62
C THR A 169 3.03 -5.82 14.07
N SER A 170 4.03 -5.25 14.74
CA SER A 170 3.93 -4.83 16.14
C SER A 170 4.12 -3.32 16.24
N LEU A 171 3.24 -2.70 17.03
CA LEU A 171 3.34 -1.30 17.41
C LEU A 171 3.75 -1.23 18.88
N ASP A 172 4.93 -0.67 19.15
CA ASP A 172 5.46 -0.34 20.48
C ASP A 172 5.13 1.11 20.89
N MET A 173 4.58 1.90 19.98
CA MET A 173 4.16 3.29 20.13
C MET A 173 2.88 3.52 19.32
N PRO A 174 2.14 4.62 19.60
CA PRO A 174 0.97 4.98 18.81
C PRO A 174 1.25 4.99 17.31
N GLY A 175 0.36 4.40 16.54
CA GLY A 175 0.59 4.15 15.13
C GLY A 175 -0.67 3.80 14.36
N VAL A 176 -0.46 3.57 13.07
CA VAL A 176 -1.49 3.30 12.09
C VAL A 176 -1.07 2.09 11.27
N VAL A 177 -1.98 1.14 11.08
CA VAL A 177 -1.81 -0.01 10.19
C VAL A 177 -2.90 0.05 9.13
N ALA A 178 -2.56 -0.15 7.87
CA ALA A 178 -3.54 -0.21 6.80
C ALA A 178 -3.27 -1.36 5.84
N VAL A 179 -4.35 -1.93 5.32
CA VAL A 179 -4.31 -2.83 4.16
C VAL A 179 -5.23 -2.26 3.08
N ILE A 180 -4.78 -2.36 1.84
CA ILE A 180 -5.53 -1.94 0.65
C ILE A 180 -5.62 -3.10 -0.33
N ASN A 181 -6.79 -3.25 -0.91
CA ASN A 181 -7.06 -4.15 -2.02
C ASN A 181 -7.50 -3.29 -3.22
N THR A 182 -6.70 -3.31 -4.28
CA THR A 182 -6.97 -2.52 -5.49
C THR A 182 -7.03 -3.42 -6.71
N SER A 183 -7.67 -2.96 -7.77
CA SER A 183 -7.52 -3.57 -9.10
C SER A 183 -6.81 -2.59 -10.01
N VAL A 184 -5.71 -3.00 -10.61
CA VAL A 184 -4.91 -2.15 -11.51
C VAL A 184 -5.07 -2.61 -12.95
N THR A 185 -5.16 -1.64 -13.86
CA THR A 185 -5.24 -1.91 -15.30
C THR A 185 -3.84 -2.19 -15.82
N LYS A 186 -3.59 -3.38 -16.38
CA LYS A 186 -2.35 -3.60 -17.11
C LYS A 186 -2.34 -2.75 -18.38
N ILE A 187 -1.21 -2.10 -18.64
CA ILE A 187 -0.98 -1.33 -19.86
C ILE A 187 -0.97 -2.27 -21.09
N LEU A 188 -0.49 -3.51 -20.92
CA LEU A 188 -0.53 -4.57 -21.93
C LEU A 188 -1.30 -5.80 -21.43
N GLY A 189 -2.44 -6.08 -22.07
CA GLY A 189 -3.29 -7.24 -21.80
C GLY A 189 -4.53 -6.90 -20.95
N LYS A 190 -5.69 -7.45 -21.33
CA LYS A 190 -6.99 -7.20 -20.68
C LYS A 190 -7.11 -7.77 -19.25
N SER A 191 -6.08 -8.42 -18.73
CA SER A 191 -6.10 -9.05 -17.40
C SER A 191 -5.73 -8.03 -16.32
N SER A 192 -6.68 -7.74 -15.43
CA SER A 192 -6.42 -6.95 -14.22
C SER A 192 -5.66 -7.78 -13.18
N ILE A 193 -4.76 -7.14 -12.46
CA ILE A 193 -4.17 -7.69 -11.23
C ILE A 193 -4.84 -7.05 -10.03
N THR A 194 -5.02 -7.84 -8.98
CA THR A 194 -5.55 -7.38 -7.69
C THR A 194 -4.46 -7.42 -6.62
N PRO A 195 -3.52 -6.46 -6.63
CA PRO A 195 -2.49 -6.41 -5.59
C PRO A 195 -3.12 -6.05 -4.24
N VAL A 196 -2.77 -6.84 -3.23
CA VAL A 196 -3.04 -6.55 -1.83
C VAL A 196 -1.78 -6.00 -1.23
N ARG A 197 -1.83 -4.78 -0.70
CA ARG A 197 -0.67 -4.12 -0.08
C ARG A 197 -1.01 -3.68 1.33
N TRP A 198 -0.02 -3.68 2.20
CA TRP A 198 -0.18 -3.25 3.58
C TRP A 198 0.98 -2.36 4.00
N ALA A 199 0.72 -1.46 4.92
CA ALA A 199 1.74 -0.60 5.50
C ALA A 199 1.41 -0.32 6.97
N ALA A 200 2.46 -0.10 7.75
CA ALA A 200 2.35 0.36 9.12
C ALA A 200 3.27 1.57 9.32
N ALA A 201 2.82 2.56 10.08
CA ALA A 201 3.64 3.65 10.56
C ALA A 201 3.39 3.86 12.05
N LYS A 202 4.42 4.20 12.78
CA LYS A 202 4.36 4.53 14.20
C LYS A 202 5.03 5.85 14.47
N ILE A 203 4.60 6.51 15.54
CA ILE A 203 5.27 7.71 16.02
C ILE A 203 6.60 7.29 16.63
N VAL A 204 7.68 7.90 16.15
CA VAL A 204 9.03 7.73 16.70
C VAL A 204 9.48 9.08 17.22
N CYS A 205 9.93 9.11 18.48
CA CYS A 205 10.50 10.30 19.07
C CYS A 205 12.02 10.21 19.08
N PRO A 206 12.72 11.07 18.33
CA PRO A 206 14.17 11.16 18.39
C PRO A 206 14.58 11.44 19.84
N ASN A 207 15.47 10.63 20.40
CA ASN A 207 15.98 10.70 21.78
C ASN A 207 15.09 10.10 22.89
N GLY A 208 14.06 9.32 22.57
CA GLY A 208 13.34 8.51 23.58
C GLY A 208 12.52 9.32 24.61
N ARG A 209 12.23 10.59 24.33
CA ARG A 209 11.53 11.48 25.28
C ARG A 209 10.01 11.26 25.35
N CYS A 210 9.43 10.58 24.37
CA CYS A 210 8.01 10.27 24.40
C CYS A 210 7.78 8.95 25.11
N ARG A 211 6.79 8.92 26.00
CA ARG A 211 6.33 7.68 26.63
C ARG A 211 5.17 7.09 25.82
N PRO A 212 5.13 5.76 25.68
CA PRO A 212 3.99 5.07 25.09
C PRO A 212 2.68 5.36 25.83
#